data_AF-A0A107ELI6-F1
#
_entry.id   AF-A0A107ELI6-F1
#
_cell.length_a   1.000
_cell.length_b   1.000
_cell.length_c   1.000
_cell.angle_alpha   90.00
_cell.angle_beta   90.00
_cell.angle_gamma   90.00
#
_symmetry.space_group_name_H-M   'P 1'
#
loop_
_entity.id
_entity.type
_entity.pdbx_description
1 polymer ?
#
loop_
_entity_poly.entity_id
_entity_poly.type
_entity_poly.pdbx_seq_one_letter_code
_entity_poly.pdbx_strand_id
1 'polypeptide(L)'
;MSNDDQPEGFVKRMKAMHPDRWPQILAALCPDFDDPAKDTAAVLQSLRDDGYKLYFWVLRSQYGTDNRISSTEISRLRSFGKVDIFDEIAEANVRAKKFKAYVKDVSKI
;
A
#
# COMPACT_ATOMS: atom_id res chain seq x y z
N MET A 1 9.12 -9.72 6.18
CA MET A 1 9.68 -9.33 4.87
C MET A 1 9.54 -7.83 4.79
N SER A 2 10.62 -7.10 5.05
CA SER A 2 10.62 -5.65 4.86
C SER A 2 10.93 -5.36 3.40
N ASN A 3 10.15 -4.51 2.75
CA ASN A 3 10.50 -3.99 1.43
C ASN A 3 11.61 -2.92 1.53
N ASP A 4 12.07 -2.58 2.73
CA ASP A 4 13.11 -1.58 2.95
C ASP A 4 14.50 -2.07 2.55
N ASP A 5 14.74 -3.39 2.49
CA ASP A 5 16.09 -3.92 2.32
C ASP A 5 16.57 -3.91 0.86
N GLN A 6 15.67 -3.87 -0.15
CA GLN A 6 16.01 -3.84 -1.59
C GLN A 6 14.91 -3.17 -2.46
N PRO A 7 14.83 -1.82 -2.50
CA PRO A 7 13.79 -1.10 -3.22
C PRO A 7 13.81 -1.34 -4.74
N GLU A 8 14.99 -1.45 -5.37
CA GLU A 8 15.10 -1.66 -6.82
C GLU A 8 14.43 -2.97 -7.30
N GLY A 9 14.66 -4.06 -6.57
CA GLY A 9 14.06 -5.36 -6.88
C GLY A 9 12.55 -5.35 -6.72
N PHE A 10 12.04 -4.62 -5.72
CA PHE A 10 10.62 -4.42 -5.51
C PHE A 10 9.98 -3.61 -6.66
N VAL A 11 10.54 -2.44 -6.99
CA VAL A 11 10.04 -1.55 -8.05
C VAL A 11 9.98 -2.28 -9.38
N LYS A 12 11.08 -2.95 -9.77
CA LYS A 12 11.14 -3.71 -11.03
C LYS A 12 10.10 -4.83 -11.05
N ARG A 13 9.89 -5.51 -9.92
CA ARG A 13 8.91 -6.59 -9.82
C ARG A 13 7.49 -6.08 -9.96
N MET A 14 7.13 -4.98 -9.29
CA MET A 14 5.80 -4.40 -9.36
C MET A 14 5.47 -3.88 -10.77
N LYS A 15 6.42 -3.20 -11.44
CA LYS A 15 6.27 -2.74 -12.84
C LYS A 15 6.17 -3.88 -13.87
N ALA A 16 6.53 -5.10 -13.50
CA ALA A 16 6.41 -6.27 -14.38
C ALA A 16 5.09 -7.05 -14.17
N MET A 17 4.27 -6.68 -13.18
CA MET A 17 3.00 -7.36 -12.93
C MET A 17 1.92 -6.78 -13.84
N HIS A 18 1.30 -7.63 -14.66
CA HIS A 18 0.14 -7.29 -15.47
C HIS A 18 -1.10 -8.09 -15.04
N PRO A 19 -2.31 -7.50 -15.14
CA PRO A 19 -3.55 -8.17 -14.75
C PRO A 19 -3.80 -9.50 -15.47
N ASP A 20 -3.32 -9.65 -16.70
CA ASP A 20 -3.46 -10.87 -17.50
C ASP A 20 -2.81 -12.11 -16.84
N ARG A 21 -1.74 -11.89 -16.08
CA ARG A 21 -1.00 -12.95 -15.39
C ARG A 21 -1.23 -12.93 -13.88
N TRP A 22 -1.40 -11.74 -13.31
CA TRP A 22 -1.63 -11.52 -11.89
C TRP A 22 -2.87 -10.65 -11.71
N PRO A 23 -4.08 -11.22 -11.80
CA PRO A 23 -5.32 -10.43 -11.75
C PRO A 23 -5.51 -9.71 -10.41
N GLN A 24 -4.87 -10.19 -9.35
CA GLN A 24 -4.89 -9.59 -8.02
C GLN A 24 -3.50 -9.60 -7.40
N ILE A 25 -3.13 -8.49 -6.79
CA ILE A 25 -1.86 -8.32 -6.08
C ILE A 25 -2.16 -7.84 -4.66
N LEU A 26 -1.54 -8.50 -3.68
CA LEU A 26 -1.48 -8.01 -2.32
C LEU A 26 -0.03 -7.70 -1.98
N ALA A 27 0.27 -6.43 -1.69
CA ALA A 27 1.60 -5.97 -1.34
C ALA A 27 1.54 -5.18 -0.03
N ALA A 28 2.54 -5.38 0.82
CA ALA A 28 2.88 -4.40 1.84
C ALA A 28 3.78 -3.34 1.17
N LEU A 29 3.64 -2.07 1.54
CA LEU A 29 4.45 -0.98 1.00
C LEU A 29 4.68 0.03 2.13
N CYS A 30 5.92 0.49 2.27
CA CYS A 30 6.26 1.67 3.07
C CYS A 30 6.39 2.84 2.09
N PRO A 31 5.28 3.58 1.81
CA PRO A 31 5.30 4.62 0.80
C PRO A 31 6.27 5.71 1.23
N ASP A 32 7.21 6.02 0.36
CA ASP A 32 8.02 7.24 0.47
C ASP A 32 7.94 7.95 -0.88
N PHE A 33 7.27 9.07 -0.89
CA PHE A 33 7.06 9.88 -2.09
C PHE A 33 8.17 10.93 -2.27
N ASP A 34 8.97 11.16 -1.24
CA ASP A 34 10.04 12.15 -1.25
C ASP A 34 11.41 11.49 -1.44
N ASP A 35 11.54 10.17 -1.24
CA ASP A 35 12.70 9.36 -1.59
C ASP A 35 12.63 8.86 -3.06
N PRO A 36 13.49 9.39 -3.97
CA PRO A 36 13.54 8.97 -5.36
C PRO A 36 13.93 7.49 -5.52
N ALA A 37 14.67 6.91 -4.57
CA ALA A 37 15.11 5.52 -4.64
C ALA A 37 13.94 4.52 -4.47
N LYS A 38 12.86 4.92 -3.78
CA LYS A 38 11.67 4.06 -3.62
C LYS A 38 10.72 4.13 -4.82
N ASP A 39 10.80 5.20 -5.63
CA ASP A 39 10.01 5.43 -6.85
C ASP A 39 8.50 5.10 -6.68
N THR A 40 7.97 5.40 -5.49
CA THR A 40 6.62 4.98 -5.07
C THR A 40 5.56 5.47 -6.05
N ALA A 41 5.66 6.74 -6.47
CA ALA A 41 4.71 7.35 -7.39
C ALA A 41 4.69 6.65 -8.75
N ALA A 42 5.84 6.31 -9.33
CA ALA A 42 5.88 5.66 -10.64
C ALA A 42 5.42 4.20 -10.56
N VAL A 43 5.68 3.49 -9.46
CA VAL A 43 5.12 2.15 -9.25
C VAL A 43 3.60 2.19 -9.21
N LEU A 44 3.02 3.09 -8.41
CA LEU A 44 1.56 3.22 -8.31
C LEU A 44 0.94 3.69 -9.62
N GLN A 45 1.62 4.58 -10.36
CA GLN A 45 1.16 5.02 -11.68
C GLN A 45 1.20 3.88 -12.69
N SER A 46 2.29 3.12 -12.77
CA SER A 46 2.42 1.97 -13.68
C SER A 46 1.29 0.97 -13.46
N LEU A 47 1.02 0.59 -12.20
CA LEU A 47 -0.07 -0.35 -11.91
C LEU A 47 -1.44 0.17 -12.36
N ARG A 48 -1.69 1.49 -12.23
CA ARG A 48 -2.94 2.08 -12.74
C ARG A 48 -3.01 2.06 -14.27
N ASP A 49 -1.90 2.40 -14.92
CA ASP A 49 -1.81 2.42 -16.39
C ASP A 49 -2.02 1.01 -16.96
N ASP A 50 -1.56 -0.02 -16.23
CA ASP A 50 -1.77 -1.43 -16.55
C ASP A 50 -3.20 -1.92 -16.24
N GLY A 51 -4.05 -1.06 -15.67
CA GLY A 51 -5.48 -1.33 -15.44
C GLY A 51 -5.84 -1.81 -14.04
N TYR A 52 -4.91 -1.82 -13.09
CA TYR A 52 -5.23 -2.16 -11.70
C TYR A 52 -6.05 -1.07 -11.02
N LYS A 53 -7.09 -1.50 -10.29
CA LYS A 53 -7.76 -0.66 -9.29
C LYS A 53 -6.98 -0.74 -7.97
N LEU A 54 -6.50 0.40 -7.49
CA LEU A 54 -5.66 0.45 -6.29
C LEU A 54 -6.50 0.71 -5.02
N TYR A 55 -6.16 -0.07 -3.99
CA TYR A 55 -6.79 -0.06 -2.67
C TYR A 55 -5.69 -0.03 -1.62
N PHE A 56 -5.76 0.92 -0.70
CA PHE A 56 -4.77 1.10 0.36
C PHE A 56 -5.44 0.94 1.71
N TRP A 57 -4.85 0.08 2.55
CA TRP A 57 -5.19 -0.04 3.96
C TRP A 57 -4.01 0.47 4.79
N VAL A 58 -4.19 1.64 5.39
CA VAL A 58 -3.11 2.39 6.02
C VAL A 58 -3.22 2.29 7.54
N LEU A 59 -2.18 1.76 8.17
CA LEU A 59 -1.99 1.89 9.62
C LEU A 59 -1.51 3.31 9.89
N ARG A 60 -2.35 4.16 10.51
CA ARG A 60 -2.01 5.58 10.68
C ARG A 60 -0.83 5.77 11.62
N SER A 61 -0.79 4.99 12.69
CA SER A 61 0.20 5.10 13.76
C SER A 61 1.17 3.92 13.68
N GLN A 62 2.47 4.22 13.74
CA GLN A 62 3.49 3.19 13.85
C GLN A 62 3.45 2.58 15.25
N TYR A 63 3.50 1.25 15.33
CA TYR A 63 3.45 0.55 16.62
C TYR A 63 4.70 0.88 17.46
N GLY A 64 4.48 1.29 18.71
CA GLY A 64 5.57 1.58 19.67
C GLY A 64 6.23 2.95 19.50
N THR A 65 5.68 3.84 18.67
CA THR A 65 6.18 5.22 18.47
C THR A 65 5.03 6.21 18.32
N ASP A 66 5.29 7.50 18.50
CA ASP A 66 4.34 8.58 18.20
C ASP A 66 4.32 8.98 16.71
N ASN A 67 5.10 8.29 15.88
CA ASN A 67 5.14 8.53 14.45
C ASN A 67 3.80 8.16 13.81
N ARG A 68 3.29 9.06 12.98
CA ARG A 68 2.06 8.88 12.21
C ARG A 68 2.30 9.25 10.77
N ILE A 69 1.70 8.49 9.85
CA ILE A 69 1.67 8.88 8.45
C ILE A 69 1.00 10.26 8.33
N SER A 70 1.64 11.16 7.60
CA SER A 70 1.18 12.53 7.47
C SER A 70 -0.12 12.60 6.65
N SER A 71 -0.91 13.65 6.87
CA SER A 71 -2.10 13.94 6.05
C SER A 71 -1.72 14.18 4.58
N THR A 72 -0.53 14.69 4.32
CA THR A 72 0.03 14.90 2.97
C THR A 72 0.25 13.56 2.26
N GLU A 73 0.90 12.59 2.92
CA GLU A 73 1.11 11.25 2.35
C GLU A 73 -0.21 10.52 2.10
N ILE A 74 -1.17 10.60 3.03
CA ILE A 74 -2.52 10.07 2.82
C ILE A 74 -3.18 10.71 1.60
N SER A 75 -3.06 12.03 1.44
CA SER A 75 -3.62 12.75 0.29
C SER A 75 -2.97 12.32 -1.03
N ARG A 76 -1.66 12.08 -1.03
CA ARG A 76 -0.95 11.51 -2.18
C ARG A 76 -1.43 10.09 -2.50
N LEU A 77 -1.62 9.22 -1.52
CA LEU A 77 -2.18 7.88 -1.77
C LEU A 77 -3.59 7.93 -2.36
N ARG A 78 -4.43 8.86 -1.88
CA ARG A 78 -5.81 9.06 -2.38
C ARG A 78 -5.86 9.47 -3.85
N SER A 79 -4.82 10.10 -4.41
CA SER A 79 -4.80 10.42 -5.84
C SER A 79 -4.60 9.18 -6.73
N PHE A 80 -4.15 8.06 -6.16
CA PHE A 80 -3.95 6.79 -6.88
C PHE A 80 -5.10 5.79 -6.69
N GLY A 81 -5.81 5.83 -5.56
CA GLY A 81 -6.83 4.83 -5.26
C GLY A 81 -7.60 5.07 -3.97
N LYS A 82 -8.43 4.09 -3.59
CA LYS A 82 -9.26 4.19 -2.38
C LYS A 82 -8.40 3.91 -1.15
N VAL A 83 -8.38 4.86 -0.20
CA VAL A 83 -7.63 4.74 1.05
C VAL A 83 -8.59 4.51 2.22
N ASP A 84 -8.35 3.47 3.00
CA ASP A 84 -8.96 3.22 4.29
C ASP A 84 -7.90 3.32 5.39
N ILE A 85 -8.23 4.00 6.48
CA ILE A 85 -7.28 4.37 7.53
C ILE A 85 -7.67 3.64 8.81
N PHE A 86 -6.75 2.82 9.30
CA PHE A 86 -6.84 2.20 10.61
C PHE A 86 -6.07 3.06 11.63
N ASP A 87 -6.78 3.75 12.51
CA ASP A 87 -6.23 4.72 13.47
C ASP A 87 -6.25 4.22 14.93
N GLU A 88 -6.59 2.95 15.15
CA GLU A 88 -6.63 2.36 16.49
C GLU A 88 -5.27 1.78 16.86
N ILE A 89 -4.81 2.01 18.10
CA ILE A 89 -3.70 1.24 18.68
C ILE A 89 -4.28 -0.11 19.12
N ALA A 90 -4.04 -1.14 18.31
CA ALA A 90 -4.60 -2.46 18.55
C ALA A 90 -3.55 -3.56 18.39
N GLU A 91 -3.73 -4.66 19.11
CA GLU A 91 -2.92 -5.87 19.00
C GLU A 91 -2.89 -6.44 17.56
N ALA A 92 -1.82 -7.17 17.23
CA ALA A 92 -1.60 -7.67 15.88
C ALA A 92 -2.75 -8.54 15.35
N ASN A 93 -3.38 -9.33 16.22
CA ASN A 93 -4.54 -10.17 15.88
C ASN A 93 -5.78 -9.33 15.50
N VAL A 94 -6.02 -8.22 16.18
CA VAL A 94 -7.13 -7.29 15.88
C VAL A 94 -6.88 -6.61 14.55
N ARG A 95 -5.66 -6.10 14.31
CA ARG A 95 -5.25 -5.50 13.02
C ARG A 95 -5.44 -6.49 11.87
N ALA A 96 -4.98 -7.73 12.04
CA ALA A 96 -5.12 -8.78 11.04
C ALA A 96 -6.60 -9.11 10.73
N LYS A 97 -7.46 -9.14 11.75
CA LYS A 97 -8.91 -9.37 11.56
C LYS A 97 -9.55 -8.24 10.75
N LYS A 98 -9.21 -6.98 11.06
CA LYS A 98 -9.72 -5.80 10.35
C LYS A 98 -9.21 -5.73 8.91
N PHE A 99 -7.93 -5.99 8.68
CA PHE A 99 -7.36 -6.08 7.34
C PHE A 99 -8.02 -7.18 6.49
N LYS A 100 -8.23 -8.38 7.06
CA LYS A 100 -8.96 -9.46 6.36
C LYS A 100 -10.39 -9.05 5.98
N ALA A 101 -11.07 -8.30 6.84
CA ALA A 101 -12.41 -7.79 6.53
C ALA A 101 -12.36 -6.77 5.38
N TYR A 102 -11.38 -5.86 5.39
CA TYR A 102 -11.15 -4.90 4.32
C TYR A 102 -10.88 -5.60 2.97
N VAL A 103 -9.95 -6.56 2.93
CA VAL A 103 -9.65 -7.32 1.70
C VAL A 103 -10.91 -8.00 1.15
N LYS A 104 -11.71 -8.62 2.03
CA LYS A 104 -12.99 -9.24 1.63
C LYS A 104 -14.02 -8.24 1.10
N ASP A 105 -13.99 -6.99 1.55
CA ASP A 105 -14.89 -5.94 1.07
C ASP A 105 -14.50 -5.48 -0.34
N VAL A 106 -13.23 -5.15 -0.55
CA VAL A 106 -12.74 -4.62 -1.83
C VAL A 106 -12.62 -5.67 -2.93
N SER A 107 -12.49 -6.96 -2.57
CA SER A 107 -12.44 -8.07 -3.53
C SER A 107 -13.82 -8.58 -3.99
N LYS A 108 -14.93 -8.05 -3.45
CA LYS A 108 -16.30 -8.38 -3.90
C LYS A 108 -16.75 -7.56 -5.11
N ILE A 109 -15.87 -6.71 -5.63
CA ILE A 109 -16.08 -5.86 -6.81
C ILE A 109 -15.72 -6.64 -8.07
#